data_AF-A0A3N5UT10-F1
#
_entry.id   AF-A0A3N5UT10-F1
#
_cell.length_a   1.000
_cell.length_b   1.000
_cell.length_c   1.000
_cell.angle_alpha   90.00
_cell.angle_beta   90.00
_cell.angle_gamma   90.00
#
_symmetry.space_group_name_H-M   'P 1'
#
loop_
_entity.id
_entity.type
_entity.pdbx_description
1 polymer ?
#
loop_
_entity_poly.entity_id
_entity_poly.type
_entity_poly.pdbx_seq_one_letter_code
_entity_poly.pdbx_strand_id
1 'polypeptide(L)'
;MRAELYRADDPEKLVAVATWSHGRATLEVIDRSMQGLDALLRPTPVVVDDPSLRGPGTHGESLLEPGSFGWFRAALVQRAEGLGLRVRFVAPEIVGGWDPAATYRSFDEEVERLASS
;
A
#
# COMPACT_ATOMS: atom_id res chain seq x y z
N MET A 1 6.20 3.09 -1.59
CA MET A 1 5.10 2.33 -0.97
C MET A 1 3.91 2.35 -1.90
N ARG A 2 3.20 1.23 -2.07
CA ARG A 2 1.99 1.15 -2.90
C ARG A 2 0.80 0.71 -2.04
N ALA A 3 -0.35 1.32 -2.25
CA ALA A 3 -1.58 1.04 -1.54
C ALA A 3 -2.71 0.82 -2.56
N GLU A 4 -3.31 -0.36 -2.52
CA GLU A 4 -4.43 -0.74 -3.37
C GLU A 4 -5.74 -0.48 -2.63
N LEU A 5 -6.70 0.12 -3.32
CA LEU A 5 -8.02 0.41 -2.78
C LEU A 5 -9.06 -0.47 -3.44
N TYR A 6 -9.70 -1.32 -2.64
CA TYR A 6 -10.74 -2.25 -3.07
C TYR A 6 -12.11 -1.81 -2.58
N ARG A 7 -13.17 -2.21 -3.28
CA ARG A 7 -14.52 -2.11 -2.73
C ARG A 7 -14.63 -2.96 -1.47
N ALA A 8 -15.28 -2.43 -0.44
CA ALA A 8 -15.44 -3.15 0.83
C ALA A 8 -16.40 -4.35 0.70
N ASP A 9 -17.39 -4.24 -0.17
CA ASP A 9 -18.39 -5.26 -0.50
C ASP A 9 -17.93 -6.24 -1.59
N ASP A 10 -16.88 -5.88 -2.34
CA ASP A 10 -16.24 -6.73 -3.35
C ASP A 10 -14.71 -6.59 -3.26
N PRO A 11 -14.05 -7.37 -2.39
CA PRO A 11 -12.62 -7.24 -2.11
C PRO A 11 -11.68 -7.57 -3.29
N GLU A 12 -12.19 -8.12 -4.39
CA GLU A 12 -11.41 -8.35 -5.61
C GLU A 12 -11.47 -7.15 -6.56
N LYS A 13 -12.48 -6.28 -6.40
CA LYS A 13 -12.69 -5.11 -7.26
C LYS A 13 -11.79 -3.94 -6.86
N LEU A 14 -10.67 -3.85 -7.56
CA LEU A 14 -9.71 -2.75 -7.46
C LEU A 14 -10.29 -1.45 -8.06
N VAL A 15 -10.31 -0.39 -7.25
CA VAL A 15 -10.87 0.92 -7.60
C VAL A 15 -9.77 1.93 -7.94
N ALA A 16 -8.71 1.95 -7.14
CA ALA A 16 -7.62 2.90 -7.29
C ALA A 16 -6.32 2.36 -6.69
N VAL A 17 -5.20 2.94 -7.11
CA VAL A 17 -3.87 2.67 -6.58
C VAL A 17 -3.26 3.98 -6.12
N ALA A 18 -2.94 4.07 -4.83
CA ALA A 18 -2.21 5.19 -4.27
C ALA A 18 -0.74 4.82 -4.12
N THR A 19 0.16 5.70 -4.56
CA THR A 19 1.60 5.49 -4.44
C THR A 19 2.22 6.61 -3.62
N TRP A 20 3.11 6.23 -2.70
CA TRP A 20 4.00 7.15 -2.03
C TRP A 20 5.44 6.89 -2.49
N SER A 21 6.02 7.87 -3.15
CA SER A 21 7.40 7.85 -3.62
C SER A 21 8.00 9.26 -3.53
N HIS A 22 9.28 9.34 -3.13
CA HIS A 22 10.04 10.60 -3.20
C HIS A 22 9.35 11.79 -2.48
N GLY A 23 8.70 11.54 -1.35
CA GLY A 23 7.99 12.56 -0.58
C GLY A 23 6.66 13.02 -1.19
N ARG A 24 6.15 12.32 -2.21
CA ARG A 24 4.92 12.68 -2.92
C ARG A 24 3.93 11.53 -2.93
N ALA A 25 2.67 11.87 -2.71
CA ALA A 25 1.54 10.96 -2.91
C ALA A 25 0.95 11.14 -4.31
N THR A 26 0.65 10.04 -5.00
CA THR A 26 -0.09 10.02 -6.26
C THR A 26 -1.25 9.04 -6.16
N LEU A 27 -2.32 9.27 -6.92
CA LEU A 27 -3.49 8.39 -7.01
C LEU A 27 -3.79 8.10 -8.48
N GLU A 28 -3.76 6.82 -8.83
CA GLU A 28 -4.22 6.30 -10.11
C GLU A 28 -5.64 5.74 -9.92
N VAL A 29 -6.60 6.27 -10.68
CA VAL A 29 -8.00 5.84 -10.63
C VAL A 29 -8.28 4.82 -11.73
N ILE A 30 -8.71 3.63 -11.34
CA ILE A 30 -9.04 2.52 -12.24
C ILE A 30 -10.55 2.54 -12.52
N ASP A 31 -11.37 2.57 -11.46
CA ASP A 31 -12.82 2.69 -11.57
C ASP A 31 -13.24 4.18 -11.55
N ARG A 32 -13.36 4.76 -12.75
CA ARG A 32 -13.75 6.17 -12.94
C ARG A 32 -15.22 6.46 -12.65
N SER A 33 -16.04 5.43 -12.45
CA SER A 33 -17.45 5.63 -12.07
C SER A 33 -17.60 6.10 -10.62
N MET A 34 -16.57 5.87 -9.80
CA MET A 34 -16.56 6.25 -8.40
C MET A 34 -16.16 7.72 -8.20
N GLN A 35 -16.96 8.44 -7.44
CA GLN A 35 -16.75 9.85 -7.12
C GLN A 35 -16.05 10.01 -5.75
N GLY A 36 -15.41 11.16 -5.53
CA GLY A 36 -14.80 11.51 -4.24
C GLY A 36 -13.42 10.89 -3.97
N LEU A 37 -12.86 10.14 -4.92
CA LEU A 37 -11.52 9.56 -4.79
C LEU A 37 -10.42 10.63 -4.65
N ASP A 38 -10.63 11.84 -5.17
CA ASP A 38 -9.73 12.99 -5.00
C ASP A 38 -9.56 13.39 -3.52
N ALA A 39 -10.59 13.15 -2.69
CA ALA A 39 -10.56 13.50 -1.28
C ALA A 39 -9.58 12.63 -0.48
N LEU A 40 -9.23 11.44 -0.97
CA LEU A 40 -8.31 10.52 -0.30
C LEU A 40 -6.94 11.18 -0.04
N LEU A 41 -6.39 11.87 -1.04
CA LEU A 41 -5.07 12.53 -0.95
C LEU A 41 -5.15 14.05 -0.82
N ARG A 42 -6.34 14.60 -0.50
CA ARG A 42 -6.48 16.03 -0.21
C ARG A 42 -5.52 16.43 0.92
N PRO A 43 -4.69 17.48 0.77
CA PRO A 43 -3.63 17.83 1.72
C PRO A 43 -4.18 18.52 2.97
N THR A 44 -4.96 17.77 3.75
CA THR A 44 -5.47 18.18 5.06
C THR A 44 -4.85 17.31 6.15
N PRO A 45 -4.47 17.89 7.30
CA PRO A 45 -3.92 17.13 8.42
C PRO A 45 -4.84 15.99 8.88
N VAL A 46 -4.23 14.95 9.46
CA VAL A 46 -4.96 13.78 9.97
C VAL A 46 -4.57 13.56 11.41
N VAL A 47 -5.56 13.39 12.28
CA VAL A 47 -5.37 13.06 13.69
C VAL A 47 -5.39 11.54 13.82
N VAL A 48 -4.37 10.97 14.47
CA VAL A 48 -4.27 9.52 14.73
C VAL A 48 -4.01 9.27 16.20
N ASP A 49 -4.62 8.21 16.73
CA ASP A 49 -4.26 7.69 18.04
C ASP A 49 -3.36 6.45 17.90
N ASP A 50 -2.06 6.68 17.67
CA ASP A 50 -1.07 5.62 17.50
C ASP A 50 -0.01 5.70 18.62
N PRO A 51 0.05 4.72 19.54
CA PRO A 51 1.04 4.69 20.62
C PRO A 51 2.50 4.72 20.14
N SER A 52 2.79 4.22 18.93
CA SER A 52 4.15 4.19 18.38
C SER A 52 4.67 5.56 17.94
N LEU A 53 3.77 6.53 17.74
CA LEU A 53 4.11 7.92 17.39
C LEU A 53 4.32 8.79 18.64
N ARG A 54 4.03 8.26 19.83
CA ARG A 54 4.14 9.01 21.09
C ARG A 54 5.56 9.00 21.62
N GLY A 55 5.98 10.13 22.17
CA GLY A 55 7.20 10.19 22.97
C GLY A 55 7.03 9.44 24.30
N PRO A 56 8.11 8.92 24.90
CA PRO A 56 8.03 8.32 26.22
C PRO A 56 7.39 9.29 27.24
N GLY A 57 6.32 8.84 27.91
CA GLY A 57 5.60 9.64 28.90
C GLY A 57 4.58 10.63 28.32
N THR A 58 4.30 10.61 27.01
CA THR A 58 3.22 11.42 26.42
C THR A 58 1.95 10.58 26.18
N HIS A 59 0.79 11.23 26.25
CA HIS A 59 -0.53 10.61 26.06
C HIS A 59 -1.35 11.40 25.03
N GLY A 60 -2.27 10.73 24.35
CA GLY A 60 -3.22 11.33 23.42
C GLY A 60 -2.89 11.15 21.95
N GLU A 61 -3.67 11.85 21.13
CA GLU A 61 -3.63 11.80 19.67
C GLU A 61 -2.43 12.58 19.12
N SER A 62 -1.99 12.19 17.92
CA SER A 62 -0.94 12.86 17.15
C SER A 62 -1.50 13.46 15.87
N LEU A 63 -1.15 14.71 15.59
CA LEU A 63 -1.47 15.38 14.33
C LEU A 63 -0.39 15.06 13.29
N LEU A 64 -0.81 14.51 12.15
CA LEU A 64 0.06 14.21 11.02
C LEU A 64 -0.15 15.22 9.90
N GLU A 65 0.91 15.97 9.60
CA GLU A 65 0.91 16.96 8.53
C GLU A 65 1.04 16.32 7.14
N PRO A 66 0.37 16.90 6.11
CA PRO A 66 0.56 16.51 4.73
C PRO A 66 2.03 16.54 4.31
N GLY A 67 2.42 15.62 3.42
CA GLY A 67 3.81 15.52 2.95
C GLY A 67 4.68 14.56 3.75
N SER A 68 4.13 13.89 4.77
CA SER A 68 4.79 12.78 5.45
C SER A 68 4.23 11.41 5.02
N PHE A 69 5.08 10.37 5.10
CA PHE A 69 4.64 8.99 4.85
C PHE A 69 3.57 8.54 5.86
N GLY A 70 3.72 8.95 7.13
CA GLY A 70 2.74 8.68 8.17
C GLY A 70 1.37 9.25 7.81
N TRP A 71 1.33 10.51 7.38
CA TRP A 71 0.10 11.15 6.90
C TRP A 71 -0.51 10.40 5.71
N PHE A 72 0.29 10.03 4.71
CA PHE A 72 -0.20 9.28 3.54
C PHE A 72 -0.91 7.99 3.95
N ARG A 73 -0.28 7.21 4.84
CA ARG A 73 -0.83 5.95 5.33
C ARG A 73 -2.13 6.19 6.12
N ALA A 74 -2.12 7.14 7.04
CA ALA A 74 -3.25 7.47 7.90
C ALA A 74 -4.45 8.02 7.10
N ALA A 75 -4.19 8.95 6.18
CA ALA A 75 -5.21 9.56 5.32
C ALA A 75 -5.94 8.51 4.49
N LEU A 76 -5.20 7.58 3.87
CA LEU A 76 -5.81 6.50 3.09
C LEU A 76 -6.71 5.62 3.96
N VAL A 77 -6.22 5.16 5.12
CA VAL A 77 -6.99 4.27 6.00
C VAL A 77 -8.29 4.96 6.46
N GLN A 78 -8.20 6.17 6.99
CA GLN A 78 -9.38 6.85 7.55
C GLN A 78 -10.40 7.26 6.49
N ARG A 79 -9.94 7.72 5.32
CA ARG A 79 -10.83 8.29 4.31
C ARG A 79 -11.41 7.23 3.37
N ALA A 80 -10.70 6.13 3.15
CA ALA A 80 -11.20 5.02 2.34
C ALA A 80 -12.46 4.40 2.93
N GLU A 81 -12.52 4.27 4.26
CA GLU A 81 -13.69 3.71 4.94
C GLU A 81 -14.97 4.51 4.65
N GLY A 82 -14.89 5.84 4.70
CA GLY A 82 -16.02 6.73 4.37
C GLY A 82 -16.49 6.64 2.91
N LEU A 83 -15.68 6.06 2.03
CA LEU A 83 -16.01 5.79 0.63
C LEU A 83 -16.45 4.33 0.39
N GLY A 84 -16.55 3.51 1.44
CA GLY A 84 -16.82 2.08 1.30
C GLY A 84 -15.65 1.32 0.66
N LEU A 85 -14.41 1.75 0.93
CA LEU A 85 -13.19 1.15 0.41
C LEU A 85 -12.35 0.52 1.54
N ARG A 86 -11.64 -0.55 1.19
CA ARG A 86 -10.61 -1.17 2.02
C ARG A 86 -9.24 -0.93 1.39
N VAL A 87 -8.25 -0.59 2.22
CA VAL A 87 -6.89 -0.31 1.77
C VAL A 87 -6.01 -1.52 2.05
N ARG A 88 -5.25 -1.97 1.04
CA ARG A 88 -4.20 -2.97 1.17
C ARG A 88 -2.85 -2.36 0.84
N PHE A 89 -1.96 -2.36 1.83
CA PHE A 89 -0.59 -1.88 1.69
C PHE A 89 0.29 -3.01 1.14
N VAL A 90 0.92 -2.78 0.00
CA VAL A 90 1.76 -3.76 -0.68
C VAL A 90 3.16 -3.21 -0.94
N ALA A 91 4.13 -4.13 -1.06
CA ALA A 91 5.48 -3.76 -1.49
C ALA A 91 5.41 -3.04 -2.85
N PRO A 92 6.23 -1.99 -3.06
CA PRO A 92 6.35 -1.39 -4.39
C PRO A 92 6.79 -2.46 -5.38
N GLU A 93 6.21 -2.45 -6.57
CA GLU A 93 6.61 -3.34 -7.65
C GLU A 93 8.06 -3.04 -8.02
N ILE A 94 8.95 -4.00 -7.77
CA ILE A 94 10.35 -3.93 -8.19
C ILE A 94 10.36 -4.28 -9.68
N VAL A 95 10.38 -3.26 -10.55
CA VAL A 95 10.65 -3.48 -11.99
C VAL A 95 12.08 -4.00 -12.10
N GLY A 96 12.21 -5.31 -12.33
CA GLY A 96 13.47 -6.06 -12.22
C GLY A 96 13.38 -7.33 -11.35
N GLY A 97 12.26 -7.55 -10.64
CA GLY A 97 11.92 -8.80 -9.96
C GLY A 97 12.80 -9.14 -8.75
N TRP A 98 12.16 -9.39 -7.60
CA TRP A 98 12.71 -10.38 -6.68
C TRP A 98 12.29 -11.75 -7.23
N ASP A 99 13.23 -12.55 -7.71
CA ASP A 99 13.01 -13.91 -8.19
C ASP A 99 13.24 -14.92 -7.04
N PRO A 100 12.19 -15.46 -6.39
CA PRO A 100 12.33 -16.54 -5.42
C PRO A 100 12.61 -17.92 -6.07
N ALA A 101 12.53 -18.05 -7.39
CA ALA A 101 12.81 -19.28 -8.15
C ALA A 101 14.28 -19.40 -8.62
N ALA A 102 15.07 -18.32 -8.61
CA ALA A 102 16.50 -18.37 -8.96
C ALA A 102 17.36 -19.25 -8.02
N THR A 103 16.81 -19.76 -6.91
CA THR A 103 17.51 -20.68 -5.98
C THR A 103 16.95 -22.10 -5.97
N TYR A 104 15.87 -22.40 -6.71
CA TYR A 104 15.50 -23.79 -6.97
C TYR A 104 15.76 -24.09 -8.44
N ARG A 105 16.90 -24.74 -8.72
CA ARG A 105 17.06 -25.47 -9.97
C ARG A 105 15.89 -26.46 -10.09
N SER A 106 15.36 -26.58 -11.29
CA SER A 106 14.24 -27.48 -11.55
C SER A 106 14.69 -28.94 -11.38
N PHE A 107 13.80 -29.82 -10.91
CA PHE A 107 14.11 -31.24 -10.67
C PHE A 107 14.60 -31.96 -11.94
N ASP A 108 14.14 -31.53 -13.12
CA ASP A 108 14.57 -32.07 -14.41
C ASP A 108 16.06 -31.81 -14.70
N GLU A 109 16.63 -30.69 -14.24
CA GLU A 109 18.06 -30.36 -14.44
C GLU A 109 19.00 -31.18 -13.53
N GLU A 110 18.51 -31.70 -12.39
CA GLU A 110 19.33 -32.52 -11.48
C GLU A 110 19.35 -34.01 -11.91
N VAL A 111 18.32 -34.48 -12.62
CA VAL A 111 18.21 -35.87 -13.11
C VAL A 111 19.11 -36.10 -14.33
N GLU A 112 19.29 -35.10 -15.21
CA GLU A 112 20.13 -35.24 -16.41
C GLU A 112 21.63 -35.44 -16.06
N ARG A 113 22.08 -34.94 -14.90
CA ARG A 113 23.46 -35.16 -14.41
C ARG A 113 23.67 -36.57 -13.84
N LEU A 114 22.64 -37.16 -13.22
CA LEU A 114 22.72 -38.51 -12.63
C LEU A 114 22.60 -39.63 -13.68
N ALA A 115 21.99 -39.36 -14.83
CA ALA A 115 21.92 -40.30 -15.95
C ALA A 115 23.16 -40.27 -16.88
N SER A 116 24.08 -39.33 -16.66
CA SER A 116 25.26 -39.10 -17.50
C SER A 116 26.59 -39.57 -16.88
N SER A 117 26.55 -40.42 -15.83
CA SER A 117 27.76 -41.00 -15.21
C SER A 117 28.01 -42.44 -15.63
#